data_AF-A0A9E9FYL1-F1
#
_entry.id   AF-A0A9E9FYL1-F1
#
_cell.length_a   1.000
_cell.length_b   1.000
_cell.length_c   1.000
_cell.angle_alpha   90.00
_cell.angle_beta   90.00
_cell.angle_gamma   90.00
#
_symmetry.space_group_name_H-M   'P 1'
#
loop_
_entity.id
_entity.type
_entity.pdbx_description
1 polymer ?
#
loop_
_entity_poly.entity_id
_entity_poly.type
_entity_poly.pdbx_seq_one_letter_code
_entity_poly.pdbx_strand_id
1 'polypeptide(L)'
;MKKQQIKRLLLMNADEAREVQRAEAGDIVAVGGLECHSGVTLTDGSIRVALSSMFVAEPVVSLAVKVTKKEDQPKFAKALNRFQREDPTFK
;
A
#
# COMPACT_ATOMS: atom_id res chain seq x y z
N MET A 1 1.82 -9.98 14.56
CA MET A 1 2.61 -9.02 13.75
C MET A 1 3.48 -9.82 12.82
N LYS A 2 3.29 -9.70 11.50
CA LYS A 2 4.09 -10.42 10.50
C LYS A 2 5.42 -9.69 10.36
N LYS A 3 6.54 -10.38 10.61
CA LYS A 3 7.87 -9.82 10.35
C LYS A 3 8.04 -9.68 8.85
N GLN A 4 8.47 -8.50 8.42
CA GLN A 4 8.70 -8.17 7.02
C GLN A 4 10.20 -7.93 6.83
N GLN A 5 10.75 -8.42 5.73
CA GLN A 5 12.15 -8.19 5.38
C GLN A 5 12.24 -7.04 4.38
N ILE A 6 12.95 -5.98 4.77
CA ILE A 6 13.30 -4.89 3.85
C ILE A 6 14.43 -5.38 2.95
N LYS A 7 14.17 -5.45 1.64
CA LYS A 7 15.18 -5.89 0.65
C LYS A 7 15.87 -4.73 -0.05
N ARG A 8 15.13 -3.65 -0.32
CA ARG A 8 15.60 -2.49 -1.09
C ARG A 8 14.96 -1.22 -0.55
N LEU A 9 15.73 -0.13 -0.52
CA LEU A 9 15.28 1.21 -0.19
C LEU A 9 15.56 2.14 -1.36
N LEU A 10 14.59 2.95 -1.73
CA LEU A 10 14.66 3.85 -2.87
C LEU A 10 14.30 5.26 -2.42
N LEU A 11 15.17 6.21 -2.75
CA LEU A 11 14.82 7.63 -2.72
C LEU A 11 14.31 8.01 -4.10
N MET A 12 13.09 8.53 -4.15
CA MET A 12 12.41 8.92 -5.39
C MET A 12 12.52 10.44 -5.55
N ASN A 13 13.27 10.87 -6.56
CA ASN A 13 13.29 12.25 -7.03
C ASN A 13 12.36 12.39 -8.25
N ALA A 14 12.18 13.61 -8.76
CA ALA A 14 11.25 13.90 -9.85
C ALA A 14 11.55 13.11 -11.14
N ASP A 15 12.82 12.87 -11.43
CA ASP A 15 13.32 12.27 -12.67
C ASP A 15 14.09 10.95 -12.45
N GLU A 16 14.39 10.58 -11.21
CA GLU A 16 15.23 9.43 -10.90
C GLU A 16 14.80 8.68 -9.63
N ALA A 17 15.04 7.37 -9.64
CA ALA A 17 14.93 6.51 -8.47
C ALA A 17 16.34 6.02 -8.09
N ARG A 18 16.82 6.40 -6.91
CA ARG A 18 18.16 6.02 -6.43
C ARG A 18 18.03 5.00 -5.30
N GLU A 19 18.75 3.89 -5.43
CA GLU A 19 18.84 2.90 -4.36
C GLU A 19 19.79 3.38 -3.27
N VAL A 20 19.32 3.35 -2.02
CA VAL A 20 20.07 3.80 -0.84
C VAL A 20 20.25 2.66 0.15
N GLN A 21 21.34 2.70 0.92
CA GLN A 21 21.64 1.64 1.89
C GLN A 21 20.94 1.85 3.24
N ARG A 22 20.58 3.09 3.58
CA ARG A 22 19.92 3.45 4.83
C ARG A 22 18.98 4.64 4.64
N ALA A 23 18.02 4.76 5.56
CA ALA A 23 17.15 5.92 5.72
C ALA A 23 17.14 6.26 7.22
N GLU A 24 17.04 7.54 7.56
CA GLU A 24 17.06 8.06 8.92
C GLU A 24 15.70 8.68 9.29
N ALA A 25 15.56 9.10 10.56
CA ALA A 25 14.33 9.71 11.03
C ALA A 25 14.05 11.02 10.27
N GLY A 26 12.86 11.12 9.67
CA GLY A 26 12.44 12.27 8.86
C GLY A 26 12.51 12.02 7.35
N ASP A 27 13.20 10.95 6.91
CA ASP A 27 13.25 10.60 5.50
C ASP A 27 11.92 10.00 5.00
N ILE A 28 11.58 10.31 3.75
CA ILE A 28 10.49 9.67 3.01
C ILE A 28 11.10 8.81 1.92
N VAL A 29 10.95 7.49 2.05
CA VAL A 29 11.55 6.51 1.14
C VAL A 29 10.53 5.48 0.67
N ALA A 30 10.77 4.92 -0.51
CA ALA A 30 10.05 3.75 -0.99
C ALA A 30 10.78 2.47 -0.58
N VAL A 31 10.02 1.47 -0.13
CA VAL A 31 10.55 0.17 0.32
C VAL A 31 10.13 -0.91 -0.67
N GLY A 32 11.10 -1.58 -1.28
CA GLY A 32 10.85 -2.64 -2.25
C GLY A 32 10.53 -3.99 -1.61
N GLY A 33 9.49 -4.67 -2.10
CA GLY A 33 9.15 -6.05 -1.72
C GLY A 33 8.43 -6.20 -0.38
N LEU A 34 7.86 -5.11 0.13
CA LEU A 34 7.11 -5.08 1.37
C LEU A 34 5.61 -5.34 1.12
N GLU A 35 5.02 -6.29 1.85
CA GLU A 35 3.56 -6.47 1.86
C GLU A 35 2.92 -5.56 2.92
N CYS A 36 2.51 -4.36 2.54
CA CYS A 36 1.78 -3.41 3.39
C CYS A 36 0.73 -2.63 2.58
N HIS A 37 -0.13 -1.92 3.31
CA HIS A 37 -1.09 -0.97 2.75
C HIS A 37 -1.00 0.37 3.51
N SER A 38 -1.63 1.41 2.98
CA SER A 38 -1.67 2.74 3.58
C SER A 38 -2.14 2.70 5.03
N GLY A 39 -1.42 3.35 5.92
CA GLY A 39 -1.73 3.41 7.36
C GLY A 39 -1.11 2.32 8.24
N VAL A 40 -0.38 1.35 7.66
CA VAL A 40 0.37 0.35 8.45
C VAL A 40 1.62 0.98 9.08
N THR A 41 1.77 0.83 10.40
CA THR A 41 3.00 1.21 11.12
C THR A 41 3.96 0.03 11.20
N LEU A 42 5.24 0.27 10.91
CA LEU A 42 6.33 -0.70 11.08
C LEU A 42 7.22 -0.28 12.24
N THR A 43 7.66 -1.25 13.04
CA THR A 43 8.61 -1.02 14.15
C THR A 43 9.79 -1.99 14.02
N ASP A 44 10.81 -1.79 14.85
CA ASP A 44 11.99 -2.66 14.98
C ASP A 44 11.65 -4.06 15.57
N GLY A 45 10.39 -4.27 15.98
CA GLY A 45 9.92 -5.49 16.61
C GLY A 45 10.14 -5.56 18.13
N SER A 46 10.83 -4.59 18.74
CA SER A 46 10.97 -4.47 20.19
C SER A 46 9.84 -3.63 20.79
N ILE A 47 9.47 -2.56 20.09
CA ILE A 47 8.41 -1.65 20.52
C ILE A 47 7.08 -1.99 19.82
N ARG A 48 5.99 -1.97 20.59
CA ARG A 48 4.61 -2.15 20.09
C ARG A 48 3.85 -0.83 20.16
N VAL A 49 4.08 0.03 19.17
CA VAL A 49 3.33 1.27 18.98
C VAL A 49 2.68 1.27 17.60
N ALA A 50 1.58 2.01 17.48
CA ALA A 50 0.95 2.31 16.21
C ALA A 50 0.88 3.84 16.07
N LEU A 51 1.17 4.35 14.88
CA LEU A 51 0.91 5.74 14.55
C LEU A 51 -0.59 5.97 14.42
N SER A 52 -1.00 7.25 14.43
CA SER A 52 -2.41 7.64 14.28
C SER A 52 -3.01 7.07 13.00
N SER A 53 -4.22 6.52 13.10
CA SER A 53 -4.97 6.04 11.94
C SER A 53 -5.24 7.18 10.95
N MET A 54 -5.12 6.86 9.66
CA MET A 54 -5.56 7.76 8.59
C MET A 54 -7.10 7.85 8.61
N PHE A 55 -7.64 9.06 8.52
CA PHE A 55 -9.05 9.27 8.23
C PHE A 55 -9.31 8.98 6.75
N VAL A 56 -10.18 8.02 6.47
CA VAL A 56 -10.58 7.63 5.11
C VAL A 56 -11.97 8.17 4.86
N ALA A 57 -12.10 9.10 3.92
CA ALA A 57 -13.39 9.69 3.58
C ALA A 57 -14.31 8.66 2.91
N GLU A 58 -15.62 8.83 3.08
CA GLU A 58 -16.60 8.01 2.36
C GLU A 58 -16.66 8.43 0.88
N PRO A 59 -16.72 7.46 -0.05
CA PRO A 59 -16.86 7.77 -1.47
C PRO A 59 -18.22 8.40 -1.74
N VAL A 60 -18.22 9.51 -2.49
CA VAL A 60 -19.43 10.29 -2.82
C VAL A 60 -20.00 9.97 -4.21
N VAL A 61 -19.33 9.12 -4.98
CA VAL A 61 -19.73 8.68 -6.32
C VAL A 61 -19.61 7.16 -6.40
N SER A 62 -20.56 6.51 -7.09
CA SER A 62 -20.52 5.07 -7.38
C SER A 62 -20.76 4.79 -8.87
N LEU A 63 -20.21 3.68 -9.36
CA LEU A 63 -20.35 3.24 -10.75
C LEU A 63 -20.75 1.76 -10.79
N ALA A 64 -21.86 1.46 -11.49
CA ALA A 64 -22.28 0.09 -11.73
C ALA A 64 -21.50 -0.52 -12.91
N VAL A 65 -20.84 -1.66 -12.68
CA VAL A 65 -20.07 -2.37 -13.71
C VAL A 65 -20.56 -3.81 -13.83
N LYS A 66 -20.74 -4.28 -15.07
CA LYS A 66 -21.12 -5.67 -15.38
C LYS A 66 -20.02 -6.34 -16.20
N VAL A 67 -19.58 -7.52 -15.77
CA VAL A 67 -18.62 -8.32 -16.53
C VAL A 67 -19.34 -8.98 -17.71
N THR A 68 -18.88 -8.73 -18.93
CA THR A 68 -19.50 -9.25 -20.16
C THR A 68 -19.38 -10.77 -20.28
N LYS A 69 -18.22 -11.32 -19.92
CA LYS A 69 -17.93 -12.76 -19.99
C LYS A 69 -17.92 -13.38 -18.60
N LYS A 70 -18.69 -14.44 -18.40
CA LYS A 70 -18.78 -15.13 -17.09
C LYS A 70 -17.43 -15.67 -16.61
N GLU A 71 -16.58 -16.11 -17.53
CA GLU A 71 -15.24 -16.62 -17.24
C GLU A 71 -14.27 -15.57 -16.66
N ASP A 72 -14.51 -14.27 -16.90
CA ASP A 72 -13.66 -13.19 -16.39
C ASP A 72 -14.08 -12.67 -15.02
N GLN A 73 -15.24 -13.11 -14.50
CA GLN A 73 -15.77 -12.69 -13.21
C GLN A 73 -14.77 -12.90 -12.04
N PRO A 74 -14.03 -14.03 -11.95
CA PRO A 74 -13.02 -14.22 -10.92
C PRO A 74 -11.83 -13.27 -11.04
N LYS A 75 -11.39 -12.97 -12.28
CA LYS A 75 -10.28 -12.03 -12.53
C LYS A 75 -10.68 -10.61 -12.16
N PHE A 76 -11.90 -10.21 -12.52
CA PHE A 76 -12.46 -8.90 -12.16
C PHE A 76 -12.53 -8.72 -10.64
N ALA A 77 -13.08 -9.71 -9.92
CA ALA A 77 -13.13 -9.68 -8.46
C ALA A 77 -11.72 -9.60 -7.83
N LYS A 78 -10.75 -10.35 -8.37
CA LYS A 78 -9.35 -10.29 -7.91
C LYS A 78 -8.73 -8.91 -8.13
N ALA A 79 -9.02 -8.26 -9.26
CA ALA A 79 -8.53 -6.91 -9.55
C ALA A 79 -9.12 -5.86 -8.60
N LEU A 80 -10.44 -5.89 -8.36
CA LEU A 80 -11.09 -4.97 -7.41
C LEU A 80 -10.52 -5.09 -6.00
N ASN A 81 -10.33 -6.32 -5.52
CA ASN A 81 -9.72 -6.56 -4.21
C ASN A 81 -8.28 -6.01 -4.11
N ARG A 82 -7.54 -5.93 -5.21
CA ARG A 82 -6.21 -5.31 -5.22
C ARG A 82 -6.32 -3.80 -5.09
N PHE A 83 -7.21 -3.16 -5.84
CA PHE A 83 -7.44 -1.72 -5.75
C PHE A 83 -7.90 -1.31 -4.35
N GLN A 84 -8.86 -2.03 -3.75
CA GLN A 84 -9.33 -1.74 -2.38
C GLN A 84 -8.23 -1.84 -1.31
N ARG A 85 -7.20 -2.65 -1.54
CA ARG A 85 -6.05 -2.76 -0.62
C ARG A 85 -5.07 -1.60 -0.76
N GLU A 86 -4.90 -1.09 -1.98
CA GLU A 86 -3.97 0.00 -2.28
C GLU A 86 -4.60 1.37 -1.95
N ASP A 87 -5.90 1.52 -2.22
CA ASP A 87 -6.68 2.73 -1.96
C ASP A 87 -7.90 2.42 -1.06
N PRO A 88 -7.87 2.82 0.22
CA PRO A 88 -8.96 2.57 1.15
C PRO A 88 -10.23 3.41 0.86
N THR A 89 -10.13 4.44 0.01
CA THR A 89 -11.28 5.24 -0.41
C THR A 89 -12.11 4.56 -1.49
N PHE A 90 -11.54 3.56 -2.18
CA PHE A 90 -12.22 2.77 -3.20
C PHE A 90 -13.10 1.70 -2.54
N LYS A 91 -14.42 1.76 -2.78
CA LYS A 91 -15.41 0.80 -2.28
C LYS A 91 -16.33 0.31 -3.39
#